data_AF-A0A087MIA2-F1
#
_entry.id   AF-A0A087MIA2-F1
#
_cell.length_a   1.000
_cell.length_b   1.000
_cell.length_c   1.000
_cell.angle_alpha   90.00
_cell.angle_beta   90.00
_cell.angle_gamma   90.00
#
_symmetry.space_group_name_H-M   'P 1'
#
loop_
_entity.id
_entity.type
_entity.pdbx_description
1 polymer ?
#
loop_
_entity_poly.entity_id
_entity_poly.type
_entity_poly.pdbx_seq_one_letter_code
_entity_poly.pdbx_strand_id
1 'polypeptide(L)'
;MKARMKRVAPLYVALVLSVLLALVAYRVSVHYATLPDLEPQVPVKAAPANRPAPMPMETTPLGPGPLSPDQAQAADAIERARPIQEAVDAFYAAQGTWPRNLAQLGLGIPDDHAGGPVASITVQPFGQVAILVKPHVARSGVIRLTPTVRADGSLEWNCRASNYAAATRLSSCR
;
A
#
# COMPACT_ATOMS: atom_id res chain seq x y z
N MET A 1 -38.74 46.74 8.59
CA MET A 1 -37.78 45.95 7.79
C MET A 1 -37.66 44.54 8.38
N LYS A 2 -38.48 43.57 7.95
CA LYS A 2 -38.50 42.22 8.54
C LYS A 2 -38.92 41.17 7.50
N ALA A 3 -38.10 40.95 6.48
CA ALA A 3 -38.32 39.87 5.52
C ALA A 3 -37.06 39.61 4.68
N ARG A 4 -36.09 38.83 5.16
CA ARG A 4 -35.03 38.27 4.28
C ARG A 4 -34.20 37.10 4.85
N MET A 5 -34.75 36.27 5.74
CA MET A 5 -33.98 35.17 6.38
C MET A 5 -34.56 33.76 6.24
N LYS A 6 -35.45 33.50 5.26
CA LYS A 6 -36.05 32.16 5.04
C LYS A 6 -35.55 31.41 3.79
N ARG A 7 -34.61 31.96 3.01
CA ARG A 7 -34.17 31.36 1.72
C ARG A 7 -32.84 30.59 1.76
N VAL A 8 -32.12 30.62 2.88
CA VAL A 8 -30.79 29.98 2.96
C VAL A 8 -30.89 28.46 3.15
N ALA A 9 -31.86 28.00 3.93
CA ALA A 9 -32.08 26.57 4.19
C ALA A 9 -32.37 25.73 2.92
N PRO A 10 -33.28 26.11 2.00
CA PRO A 10 -33.54 25.30 0.81
C PRO A 10 -32.36 25.28 -0.16
N LEU A 11 -31.56 26.35 -0.19
CA LEU A 11 -30.38 26.46 -1.06
C LEU A 11 -29.26 25.52 -0.59
N TYR A 12 -29.05 25.45 0.73
CA TYR A 12 -28.09 24.52 1.33
C TYR A 12 -28.50 23.06 1.09
N VAL A 13 -29.78 22.73 1.26
CA VAL A 13 -30.30 21.37 1.01
C VAL A 13 -30.11 20.98 -0.46
N ALA A 14 -30.41 21.87 -1.41
CA ALA A 14 -30.22 21.61 -2.83
C ALA A 14 -28.73 21.37 -3.18
N LEU A 15 -27.82 22.11 -2.56
CA LEU A 15 -26.38 21.99 -2.80
C LEU A 15 -25.84 20.65 -2.26
N VAL A 16 -26.24 20.26 -1.05
CA VAL A 16 -25.88 18.95 -0.46
C VAL A 16 -26.42 17.81 -1.33
N LEU A 17 -27.66 17.91 -1.81
CA LEU A 17 -28.28 16.86 -2.63
C LEU A 17 -27.58 16.72 -3.99
N SER A 18 -27.16 17.84 -4.60
CA SER A 18 -26.38 17.85 -5.84
C SER A 18 -25.02 17.17 -5.67
N VAL A 19 -24.29 17.47 -4.59
CA VAL A 19 -23.00 16.83 -4.29
C VAL A 19 -23.15 15.33 -4.05
N LEU A 20 -24.19 14.91 -3.31
CA LEU A 20 -24.46 13.49 -3.08
C LEU A 20 -24.77 12.75 -4.38
N LEU A 21 -25.58 13.33 -5.27
CA LEU A 21 -25.87 12.75 -6.58
C LEU A 21 -24.60 12.62 -7.45
N ALA A 22 -23.74 13.64 -7.45
CA ALA A 22 -22.47 13.59 -8.18
C ALA A 22 -21.55 12.48 -7.64
N LEU A 23 -21.47 12.30 -6.31
CA LEU A 23 -20.67 11.24 -5.69
C LEU A 23 -21.21 9.84 -6.03
N VAL A 24 -22.53 9.66 -6.05
CA VAL A 24 -23.16 8.39 -6.46
C VAL A 24 -22.87 8.10 -7.93
N ALA A 25 -23.06 9.08 -8.83
CA ALA A 25 -22.76 8.91 -10.25
C ALA A 25 -21.28 8.57 -10.51
N TYR A 26 -20.37 9.21 -9.77
CA TYR A 26 -18.94 8.92 -9.83
C TYR A 26 -18.64 7.48 -9.39
N ARG A 27 -19.21 7.02 -8.26
CA ARG A 27 -19.04 5.64 -7.77
C ARG A 27 -19.55 4.61 -8.77
N VAL A 28 -20.71 4.85 -9.37
CA VAL A 28 -21.28 3.95 -10.39
C VAL A 28 -20.37 3.87 -11.62
N SER A 29 -19.87 5.01 -12.11
CA SER A 29 -18.99 5.05 -13.28
C SER A 29 -17.68 4.30 -13.08
N VAL A 30 -17.08 4.37 -11.89
CA VAL A 30 -15.85 3.63 -11.56
C VAL A 30 -16.05 2.11 -11.55
N HIS A 31 -17.27 1.63 -11.28
CA HIS A 31 -17.56 0.19 -11.28
C HIS A 31 -17.78 -0.40 -12.68
N TYR A 32 -18.17 0.39 -13.68
CA TYR A 32 -18.43 -0.12 -15.04
C TYR A 32 -17.20 -0.11 -15.98
N ALA A 33 -16.07 0.47 -15.56
CA ALA A 33 -14.84 0.52 -16.38
C ALA A 33 -13.99 -0.77 -16.34
N THR A 34 -14.43 -1.82 -15.63
CA THR A 34 -13.73 -3.12 -15.58
C THR A 34 -14.58 -4.21 -16.22
N LEU A 35 -14.62 -4.24 -17.54
CA LEU A 35 -14.95 -5.46 -18.28
C LEU A 35 -13.65 -6.28 -18.40
N PRO A 36 -13.65 -7.57 -18.02
CA PRO A 36 -12.51 -8.44 -18.29
C PRO A 36 -12.43 -8.71 -19.81
N ASP A 37 -11.28 -8.40 -20.40
CA ASP A 37 -10.92 -8.90 -21.73
C ASP A 37 -10.92 -10.43 -21.69
N LEU A 38 -11.82 -11.03 -22.47
CA LEU A 38 -11.82 -12.46 -22.76
C LEU A 38 -10.68 -12.74 -23.75
N GLU A 39 -9.46 -12.91 -23.25
CA GLU A 39 -8.35 -13.42 -24.07
C GLU A 39 -8.57 -14.90 -24.41
N PRO A 40 -8.47 -15.31 -25.68
CA PRO A 40 -8.54 -16.71 -26.08
C PRO A 40 -7.33 -17.50 -25.57
N GLN A 41 -7.57 -18.57 -24.81
CA GLN A 41 -6.50 -19.47 -24.40
C GLN A 41 -5.97 -20.26 -25.61
N VAL A 42 -4.70 -20.01 -25.96
CA VAL A 42 -3.96 -20.83 -26.93
C VAL A 42 -3.57 -22.16 -26.25
N PRO A 43 -3.95 -23.33 -26.80
CA PRO A 43 -3.56 -24.60 -26.22
C PRO A 43 -2.05 -24.84 -26.38
N VAL A 44 -1.35 -24.94 -25.25
CA VAL A 44 0.08 -25.29 -25.22
C VAL A 44 0.24 -26.76 -25.62
N LYS A 45 0.87 -26.98 -26.77
CA LYS A 45 1.25 -28.30 -27.30
C LYS A 45 2.29 -28.95 -26.36
N ALA A 46 1.99 -30.14 -25.85
CA ALA A 46 2.85 -30.89 -24.93
C ALA A 46 4.21 -31.23 -25.56
N ALA A 47 5.28 -30.95 -24.81
CA ALA A 47 6.66 -31.31 -25.17
C ALA A 47 6.93 -32.81 -24.88
N PRO A 48 7.77 -33.50 -25.69
CA PRO A 48 7.96 -34.94 -25.59
C PRO A 48 8.74 -35.38 -24.34
N ALA A 49 8.28 -36.51 -23.77
CA ALA A 49 8.84 -37.19 -22.63
C ALA A 49 10.10 -37.96 -23.01
N ASN A 50 11.27 -37.33 -22.86
CA ASN A 50 12.54 -38.06 -22.73
C ASN A 50 13.53 -37.18 -21.97
N ARG A 51 13.50 -37.27 -20.63
CA ARG A 51 14.59 -36.78 -19.78
C ARG A 51 15.08 -37.94 -18.92
N PRO A 52 16.41 -38.15 -18.82
CA PRO A 52 16.98 -39.17 -17.94
C PRO A 52 16.70 -38.84 -16.46
N ALA A 53 16.66 -39.89 -15.64
CA ALA A 53 16.30 -39.81 -14.23
C ALA A 53 17.29 -38.90 -13.45
N PRO A 54 16.79 -37.96 -12.64
CA PRO A 54 17.64 -37.12 -11.80
C PRO A 54 18.26 -37.94 -10.66
N MET A 55 19.55 -37.75 -10.43
CA MET A 55 20.27 -38.29 -9.28
C MET A 55 19.66 -37.79 -7.96
N PRO A 56 19.75 -38.57 -6.85
CA PRO A 56 19.14 -38.20 -5.58
C PRO A 56 19.73 -36.89 -5.06
N MET A 57 18.90 -35.85 -5.00
CA MET A 57 19.27 -34.58 -4.40
C MET A 57 19.38 -34.77 -2.88
N GLU A 58 20.57 -34.51 -2.39
CA GLU A 58 20.90 -34.34 -0.98
C GLU A 58 19.97 -33.27 -0.38
N THR A 59 19.11 -33.67 0.56
CA THR A 59 18.15 -32.79 1.24
C THR A 59 18.89 -31.87 2.20
N THR A 60 19.47 -30.80 1.66
CA THR A 60 19.90 -29.63 2.44
C THR A 60 18.64 -28.97 3.02
N PRO A 61 18.63 -28.54 4.30
CA PRO A 61 17.47 -27.85 4.88
C PRO A 61 17.16 -26.61 4.05
N LEU A 62 16.00 -26.61 3.40
CA LEU A 62 15.54 -25.52 2.56
C LEU A 62 15.36 -24.28 3.44
N GLY A 63 16.26 -23.31 3.28
CA GLY A 63 15.98 -21.93 3.66
C GLY A 63 14.68 -21.44 2.99
N PRO A 64 14.12 -20.29 3.41
CA PRO A 64 12.95 -19.73 2.73
C PRO A 64 13.27 -19.63 1.23
N GLY A 65 12.45 -20.31 0.41
CA GLY A 65 12.64 -20.35 -1.03
C GLY A 65 12.69 -18.95 -1.65
N PRO A 66 13.14 -18.84 -2.91
CA PRO A 66 13.20 -17.54 -3.58
C PRO A 66 11.83 -16.85 -3.55
N LEU A 67 11.83 -15.54 -3.30
CA LEU A 67 10.62 -14.72 -3.28
C LEU A 67 9.90 -14.79 -4.64
N SER A 68 8.57 -14.81 -4.63
CA SER A 68 7.81 -14.61 -5.85
C SER A 68 8.01 -13.19 -6.40
N PRO A 69 7.72 -12.92 -7.69
CA PRO A 69 7.80 -11.58 -8.25
C PRO A 69 7.03 -10.53 -7.44
N ASP A 70 5.81 -10.85 -7.00
CA ASP A 70 4.98 -9.94 -6.19
C ASP A 70 5.58 -9.69 -4.80
N GLN A 71 6.16 -10.73 -4.19
CA GLN A 71 6.88 -10.61 -2.91
C GLN A 71 8.14 -9.74 -3.06
N ALA A 72 8.86 -9.87 -4.18
CA ALA A 72 10.02 -9.03 -4.48
C ALA A 72 9.62 -7.55 -4.66
N GLN A 73 8.48 -7.29 -5.31
CA GLN A 73 7.94 -5.92 -5.43
C GLN A 73 7.53 -5.34 -4.07
N ALA A 74 6.92 -6.14 -3.19
CA ALA A 74 6.61 -5.71 -1.83
C ALA A 74 7.88 -5.43 -1.01
N ALA A 75 8.94 -6.24 -1.19
CA ALA A 75 10.22 -6.03 -0.53
C ALA A 75 10.91 -4.75 -1.01
N ASP A 76 10.94 -4.50 -2.32
CA ASP A 76 11.47 -3.25 -2.89
C ASP A 76 10.71 -2.02 -2.38
N ALA A 77 9.37 -2.12 -2.26
CA ALA A 77 8.56 -1.05 -1.68
C ALA A 77 8.95 -0.72 -0.23
N ILE A 78 9.26 -1.73 0.59
CA ILE A 78 9.70 -1.56 1.99
C ILE A 78 11.10 -0.95 2.04
N GLU A 79 12.03 -1.42 1.22
CA GLU A 79 13.39 -0.87 1.16
C GLU A 79 13.40 0.60 0.77
N ARG A 80 12.54 1.01 -0.16
CA ARG A 80 12.37 2.42 -0.53
C ARG A 80 11.84 3.29 0.61
N ALA A 81 11.09 2.71 1.55
CA ALA A 81 10.60 3.42 2.73
C ALA A 81 11.63 3.48 3.88
N ARG A 82 12.78 2.81 3.77
CA ARG A 82 13.81 2.77 4.82
C ARG A 82 14.34 4.16 5.22
N PRO A 83 14.67 5.09 4.30
CA PRO A 83 15.11 6.43 4.69
C PRO A 83 14.05 7.22 5.46
N ILE A 84 12.77 6.95 5.20
CA ILE A 84 11.65 7.59 5.92
C ILE A 84 11.53 7.00 7.33
N GLN A 85 11.71 5.69 7.52
CA GLN A 85 11.76 5.07 8.85
C GLN A 85 12.90 5.68 9.69
N GLU A 86 14.10 5.79 9.10
CA GLU A 86 15.26 6.40 9.77
C GLU A 86 14.98 7.87 10.16
N ALA A 87 14.30 8.63 9.30
CA ALA A 87 13.88 9.99 9.62
C ALA A 87 12.83 10.05 10.76
N VAL A 88 11.88 9.11 10.79
CA VAL A 88 10.90 8.99 11.88
C VAL A 88 11.61 8.65 13.20
N ASP A 89 12.55 7.71 13.18
CA ASP A 89 13.33 7.30 14.34
C ASP A 89 14.17 8.46 14.89
N ALA A 90 14.85 9.19 14.01
CA ALA A 90 15.62 10.38 14.37
C ALA A 90 14.73 11.49 14.95
N PHE A 91 13.55 11.72 14.36
CA PHE A 91 12.60 12.69 14.87
C PHE A 91 12.11 12.33 16.27
N TYR A 92 11.76 11.05 16.50
CA TYR A 92 11.33 10.58 17.81
C TYR A 92 12.44 10.72 18.86
N ALA A 93 13.67 10.33 18.52
CA ALA A 93 14.82 10.47 19.41
C ALA A 93 15.09 11.93 19.79
N ALA A 94 14.88 12.88 18.87
CA ALA A 94 15.11 14.31 19.11
C ALA A 94 13.95 14.99 19.87
N GLN A 95 12.70 14.62 19.58
CA GLN A 95 11.51 15.35 20.04
C GLN A 95 10.73 14.62 21.15
N GLY A 96 11.03 13.35 21.41
CA GLY A 96 10.26 12.50 22.33
C GLY A 96 8.81 12.26 21.90
N THR A 97 8.44 12.67 20.69
CA THR A 97 7.08 12.55 20.13
C THR A 97 7.15 12.11 18.67
N TRP A 98 6.11 11.40 18.23
CA TRP A 98 6.05 10.91 16.85
C TRP A 98 5.70 12.03 15.86
N PRO A 99 6.31 12.02 14.65
CA PRO A 99 5.85 12.87 13.57
C PRO A 99 4.45 12.47 13.14
N ARG A 100 3.70 13.44 12.62
CA ARG A 100 2.32 13.30 12.15
C ARG A 100 2.21 13.27 10.63
N ASN A 101 3.25 13.72 9.93
CA ASN A 101 3.32 13.80 8.47
C ASN A 101 4.76 13.99 7.97
N LEU A 102 4.95 13.88 6.66
CA LEU A 102 6.25 14.07 6.00
C LEU A 102 6.78 15.51 6.10
N ALA A 103 5.89 16.50 6.18
CA ALA A 103 6.29 17.90 6.25
C ALA A 103 7.08 18.22 7.55
N GLN A 104 6.71 17.59 8.68
CA GLN A 104 7.48 17.69 9.93
C GLN A 104 8.88 17.09 9.84
N LEU A 105 9.07 16.14 8.92
CA LEU A 105 10.37 15.53 8.63
C LEU A 105 11.17 16.30 7.56
N GLY A 106 10.58 17.34 6.95
CA GLY A 106 11.20 18.04 5.83
C GLY A 106 11.26 17.23 4.53
N LEU A 107 10.42 16.19 4.38
CA LEU A 107 10.46 15.22 3.28
C LEU A 107 9.43 15.49 2.17
N GLY A 108 8.90 16.71 2.08
CA GLY A 108 8.00 17.10 1.00
C GLY A 108 6.62 16.44 1.05
N ILE A 109 6.06 16.14 -0.13
CA ILE A 109 4.73 15.56 -0.28
C ILE A 109 4.80 14.05 -0.60
N PRO A 110 3.72 13.28 -0.36
CA PRO A 110 3.75 11.83 -0.50
C PRO A 110 4.16 11.29 -1.88
N ASP A 111 3.79 12.01 -2.93
CA ASP A 111 4.00 11.58 -4.32
C ASP A 111 5.45 11.77 -4.78
N ASP A 112 6.23 12.60 -4.09
CA ASP A 112 7.67 12.77 -4.35
C ASP A 112 8.46 11.47 -4.08
N HIS A 113 7.87 10.54 -3.32
CA HIS A 113 8.44 9.25 -2.95
C HIS A 113 7.97 8.12 -3.88
N ALA A 114 7.27 8.43 -4.96
CA ALA A 114 6.84 7.45 -5.95
C ALA A 114 8.03 6.88 -6.75
N GLY A 115 7.96 5.59 -7.09
CA GLY A 115 9.03 4.93 -7.85
C GLY A 115 8.93 3.41 -7.78
N GLY A 116 9.32 2.73 -8.86
CA GLY A 116 9.21 1.26 -8.95
C GLY A 116 7.78 0.78 -8.62
N PRO A 117 7.59 -0.09 -7.62
CA PRO A 117 6.28 -0.59 -7.17
C PRO A 117 5.49 0.41 -6.30
N VAL A 118 6.11 1.49 -5.84
CA VAL A 118 5.51 2.48 -4.93
C VAL A 118 4.76 3.56 -5.72
N ALA A 119 3.51 3.80 -5.32
CA ALA A 119 2.71 4.90 -5.84
C ALA A 119 2.89 6.17 -4.99
N SER A 120 2.92 6.03 -3.66
CA SER A 120 3.24 7.12 -2.73
C SER A 120 3.64 6.58 -1.36
N ILE A 121 4.35 7.38 -0.57
CA ILE A 121 4.67 7.08 0.82
C ILE A 121 4.16 8.20 1.71
N THR A 122 3.50 7.88 2.81
CA THR A 122 2.99 8.86 3.77
C THR A 122 3.48 8.54 5.17
N VAL A 123 3.63 9.58 5.99
CA VAL A 123 3.71 9.43 7.44
C VAL A 123 2.37 9.84 8.03
N GLN A 124 1.82 8.99 8.89
CA GLN A 124 0.55 9.18 9.57
C GLN A 124 0.78 9.46 11.06
N PRO A 125 -0.24 9.85 11.84
CA PRO A 125 -0.11 9.98 13.29
C PRO A 125 0.52 8.74 13.93
N PHE A 126 1.22 8.94 15.04
CA PHE A 126 2.00 7.91 15.73
C PHE A 126 3.20 7.38 14.92
N GLY A 127 3.70 8.15 13.94
CA GLY A 127 4.92 7.81 13.20
C GLY A 127 4.75 6.65 12.21
N GLN A 128 3.50 6.24 11.94
CA GLN A 128 3.23 5.14 11.02
C GLN A 128 3.61 5.53 9.60
N VAL A 129 4.42 4.71 8.94
CA VAL A 129 4.76 4.88 7.53
C VAL A 129 3.81 4.00 6.71
N ALA A 130 3.01 4.61 5.84
CA ALA A 130 2.10 3.91 4.96
C ALA A 130 2.55 4.06 3.50
N ILE A 131 2.80 2.93 2.87
CA ILE A 131 3.26 2.80 1.49
C ILE A 131 2.08 2.34 0.65
N LEU A 132 1.61 3.20 -0.24
CA LEU A 132 0.63 2.83 -1.25
C LEU A 132 1.39 2.22 -2.43
N VAL A 133 1.05 0.99 -2.83
CA VAL A 133 1.67 0.37 -4.01
C VAL A 133 0.85 0.61 -5.27
N LYS A 134 1.51 0.53 -6.42
CA LYS A 134 0.87 0.70 -7.72
C LYS A 134 -0.11 -0.43 -8.00
N PRO A 135 -1.17 -0.18 -8.80
CA PRO A 135 -2.23 -1.15 -9.06
C PRO A 135 -1.77 -2.48 -9.65
N HIS A 136 -0.66 -2.50 -10.40
CA HIS A 136 -0.11 -3.73 -10.99
C HIS A 136 0.53 -4.66 -9.95
N VAL A 137 0.91 -4.15 -8.77
CA VAL A 137 1.42 -4.94 -7.65
C VAL A 137 0.24 -5.50 -6.85
N ALA A 138 -0.63 -4.60 -6.41
CA ALA A 138 -1.86 -4.93 -5.70
C ALA A 138 -2.83 -3.75 -5.81
N ARG A 139 -4.06 -4.01 -6.27
CA ARG A 139 -5.07 -2.97 -6.41
C ARG A 139 -5.42 -2.38 -5.03
N SER A 140 -5.06 -1.11 -4.83
CA SER A 140 -5.20 -0.41 -3.53
C SER A 140 -4.42 -1.09 -2.39
N GLY A 141 -3.32 -1.77 -2.73
CA GLY A 141 -2.42 -2.40 -1.76
C GLY A 141 -1.73 -1.37 -0.87
N VAL A 142 -1.71 -1.63 0.43
CA VAL A 142 -1.00 -0.77 1.39
C VAL A 142 -0.10 -1.61 2.27
N ILE A 143 1.16 -1.21 2.39
CA ILE A 143 2.10 -1.74 3.38
C ILE A 143 2.24 -0.69 4.48
N ARG A 144 1.91 -1.06 5.71
CA ARG A 144 1.99 -0.20 6.89
C ARG A 144 3.13 -0.67 7.77
N LEU A 145 4.01 0.27 8.10
CA LEU A 145 5.11 0.09 9.03
C LEU A 145 4.77 0.92 10.26
N THR A 146 4.69 0.27 11.41
CA THR A 146 4.30 0.89 12.68
C THR A 146 5.46 0.79 13.66
N PRO A 147 6.02 1.92 14.12
CA PRO A 147 7.05 1.89 15.13
C PRO A 147 6.41 1.67 16.51
N THR A 148 7.11 0.94 17.36
CA THR A 148 6.77 0.70 18.76
C THR A 148 8.01 0.90 19.61
N VAL A 149 7.87 1.62 20.71
CA VAL A 149 8.96 1.79 21.69
C VAL A 149 8.90 0.62 22.66
N ARG A 150 10.01 -0.09 22.80
CA ARG A 150 10.16 -1.16 23.78
C ARG A 150 10.45 -0.57 25.17
N ALA A 151 10.35 -1.42 26.20
CA ALA A 151 10.60 -1.01 27.59
C ALA A 151 12.03 -0.50 27.83
N ASP A 152 12.99 -0.93 27.01
CA ASP A 152 14.39 -0.49 27.03
C ASP A 152 14.64 0.82 26.25
N GLY A 153 13.59 1.42 25.68
CA GLY A 153 13.68 2.62 24.85
C GLY A 153 14.07 2.36 23.39
N SER A 154 14.35 1.12 22.99
CA SER A 154 14.63 0.78 21.60
C SER A 154 13.37 0.88 20.74
N LEU A 155 13.55 1.21 19.45
CA LEU A 155 12.46 1.22 18.48
C LEU A 155 12.38 -0.11 17.74
N GLU A 156 11.16 -0.62 17.59
CA GLU A 156 10.83 -1.81 16.83
C GLU A 156 9.79 -1.47 15.77
N TRP A 157 9.99 -1.97 14.55
CA TRP A 157 9.07 -1.75 13.44
C TRP A 157 8.26 -3.00 13.14
N ASN A 158 6.94 -2.86 13.19
CA ASN A 158 5.98 -3.90 12.83
C ASN A 158 5.42 -3.63 11.43
N CYS A 159 5.45 -4.64 10.55
CA CYS A 159 4.91 -4.52 9.21
C CYS A 159 3.55 -5.23 9.09
N ARG A 160 2.58 -4.59 8.41
CA ARG A 160 1.30 -5.19 8.03
C ARG A 160 0.93 -4.78 6.61
N ALA A 161 0.64 -5.76 5.76
CA ALA A 161 0.14 -5.54 4.41
C ALA A 161 -1.38 -5.76 4.34
N SER A 162 -2.12 -4.82 3.74
CA SER A 162 -3.55 -4.92 3.48
C SER A 162 -3.86 -4.83 1.99
N ASN A 163 -4.96 -5.44 1.56
CA ASN A 163 -5.36 -5.58 0.14
C ASN A 163 -4.33 -6.32 -0.73
N TYR A 164 -3.49 -7.16 -0.11
CA TYR A 164 -2.67 -8.17 -0.77
C TYR A 164 -3.34 -9.54 -0.68
N ALA A 165 -3.25 -10.33 -1.74
CA ALA A 165 -3.54 -11.76 -1.68
C ALA A 165 -2.60 -12.43 -0.65
N ALA A 166 -3.13 -13.36 0.17
CA ALA A 166 -2.33 -13.96 1.25
C ALA A 166 -1.03 -14.61 0.78
N ALA A 167 -1.03 -15.19 -0.43
CA ALA A 167 0.14 -15.81 -1.04
C ALA A 167 1.23 -14.81 -1.46
N THR A 168 0.89 -13.55 -1.72
CA THR A 168 1.83 -12.51 -2.19
C THR A 168 2.41 -11.68 -1.05
N ARG A 169 1.93 -11.87 0.19
CA ARG A 169 2.47 -11.19 1.37
C ARG A 169 3.81 -11.78 1.77
N LEU A 170 4.76 -10.90 2.06
CA LEU A 170 5.98 -11.24 2.79
C LEU A 170 5.61 -11.79 4.16
N SER A 171 6.31 -12.83 4.62
CA SER A 171 6.10 -13.43 5.94
C SER A 171 6.20 -12.40 7.08
N SER A 172 7.12 -11.44 6.96
CA SER A 172 7.33 -10.33 7.90
C SER A 172 6.22 -9.29 7.92
N CYS A 173 5.32 -9.28 6.92
CA CYS A 173 4.26 -8.29 6.75
C CYS A 173 2.86 -8.91 6.72
N ARG A 174 2.70 -10.13 7.23
CA ARG A 174 1.40 -10.84 7.27
C ARG A 174 0.45 -10.23 8.26
#